data_AF-A0A6A6PLK3-F1
#
_entry.id   AF-A0A6A6PLK3-F1
#
_cell.length_a   1.000
_cell.length_b   1.000
_cell.length_c   1.000
_cell.angle_alpha   90.00
_cell.angle_beta   90.00
_cell.angle_gamma   90.00
#
_symmetry.space_group_name_H-M   'P 1'
#
loop_
_entity.id
_entity.type
_entity.pdbx_description
1 polymer ?
#
loop_
_entity_poly.entity_id
_entity_poly.type
_entity_poly.pdbx_seq_one_letter_code
_entity_poly.pdbx_strand_id
1 'polypeptide(L)'
;MAGSLRAGATGPDDLPEIFNLLEKYRYTAALYGDSEEYLGKVDAGKRFVLDTKTRGDFGGPVHATRQTVVAEGKQSRELLGSGVDVFYLHAPDTAMPIEETLAGVNEVYKTGFFKRFGLSNYAAEYVEKIYGICKEKGYLLPSVYQGMYEPVARKQETVLFPTLRKLGMSFFAYSAMAGGFLSKSKQEVLDG
;
A
#
# COMPACT_ATOMS: atom_id res chain seq x y z
N MET A 1 -6.31 2.22 16.57
CA MET A 1 -5.25 1.23 16.30
C MET A 1 -5.47 0.67 14.91
N ALA A 2 -4.58 0.93 13.95
CA ALA A 2 -4.61 0.28 12.64
C ALA A 2 -3.60 -0.88 12.67
N GLY A 3 -4.07 -2.08 12.95
CA GLY A 3 -3.24 -3.28 12.92
C GLY A 3 -2.99 -3.72 11.49
N SER A 4 -1.73 -3.90 11.10
CA SER A 4 -1.38 -4.61 9.87
C SER A 4 -1.47 -6.11 10.14
N LEU A 5 -2.53 -6.74 9.68
CA LEU A 5 -2.57 -8.21 9.58
C LEU A 5 -1.65 -8.62 8.44
N ARG A 6 -0.50 -9.19 8.79
CA ARG A 6 0.18 -10.12 7.88
C ARG A 6 -0.59 -11.43 7.98
N ALA A 7 -1.31 -11.80 6.92
CA ALA A 7 -2.09 -13.04 6.82
C ALA A 7 -1.27 -14.34 6.93
N GLY A 8 0.01 -14.29 7.33
CA GLY A 8 0.87 -15.46 7.50
C GLY A 8 0.88 -16.08 8.90
N ALA A 9 0.25 -15.45 9.90
CA ALA A 9 0.29 -15.91 11.31
C ALA A 9 -1.05 -16.44 11.85
N THR A 10 -2.10 -16.45 11.03
CA THR A 10 -3.48 -16.81 11.42
C THR A 10 -4.10 -17.63 10.30
N GLY A 11 -4.73 -18.75 10.62
CA GLY A 11 -5.38 -19.61 9.63
C GLY A 11 -6.66 -18.96 9.08
N PRO A 12 -7.22 -19.48 7.96
CA PRO A 12 -8.49 -18.99 7.41
C PRO A 12 -9.63 -19.00 8.43
N ASP A 13 -9.59 -19.94 9.38
CA ASP A 13 -10.61 -20.16 10.40
C ASP A 13 -10.65 -19.05 11.47
N ASP A 14 -9.55 -18.32 11.67
CA ASP A 14 -9.45 -17.24 12.68
C ASP A 14 -9.93 -15.88 12.14
N LEU A 15 -10.01 -15.73 10.81
CA LEU A 15 -10.34 -14.46 10.15
C LEU A 15 -11.70 -13.88 10.57
N PRO A 16 -12.78 -14.66 10.74
CA PRO A 16 -14.07 -14.12 11.14
C PRO A 16 -14.04 -13.43 12.51
N GLU A 17 -13.36 -14.02 13.49
CA GLU A 17 -13.25 -13.46 14.84
C GLU A 17 -12.43 -12.17 14.83
N ILE A 18 -11.27 -12.21 14.16
CA ILE A 18 -10.40 -11.04 13.97
C ILE A 18 -11.16 -9.91 13.28
N PHE A 19 -11.99 -10.22 12.29
CA PHE A 19 -12.77 -9.19 11.59
C PHE A 19 -13.84 -8.56 12.45
N ASN A 20 -14.43 -9.31 13.38
CA ASN A 20 -15.40 -8.76 14.32
C ASN A 20 -14.74 -7.80 15.35
N LEU A 21 -13.45 -7.98 15.65
CA LEU A 21 -12.70 -7.08 16.54
C LEU A 21 -12.33 -5.73 15.91
N LEU A 22 -12.55 -5.57 14.60
CA LEU A 22 -11.97 -4.49 13.83
C LEU A 22 -13.07 -3.66 13.15
N GLU A 23 -12.93 -2.33 13.21
CA GLU A 23 -14.10 -1.47 12.98
C GLU A 23 -14.27 -0.94 11.53
N LYS A 24 -13.19 -0.64 10.77
CA LYS A 24 -13.37 0.20 9.57
C LYS A 24 -12.45 0.01 8.34
N TYR A 25 -11.16 -0.26 8.51
CA TYR A 25 -10.20 -0.24 7.38
C TYR A 25 -9.33 -1.51 7.31
N ARG A 26 -9.04 -1.98 6.08
CA ARG A 26 -8.09 -3.07 5.80
C ARG A 26 -7.19 -2.72 4.62
N TYR A 27 -5.98 -3.24 4.68
CA TYR A 27 -4.95 -3.00 3.70
C TYR A 27 -4.24 -4.31 3.36
N THR A 28 -3.99 -4.59 2.06
CA THR A 28 -3.37 -5.80 1.52
C THR A 28 -2.45 -5.46 0.32
N ALA A 29 -1.76 -6.43 -0.29
CA ALA A 29 -1.01 -6.22 -1.53
C ALA A 29 -0.98 -7.50 -2.37
N ALA A 30 -0.79 -7.34 -3.69
CA ALA A 30 -0.52 -8.44 -4.61
C ALA A 30 0.72 -9.29 -4.22
N LEU A 31 1.66 -8.69 -3.48
CA LEU A 31 2.85 -9.40 -2.98
C LEU A 31 2.55 -10.28 -1.75
N TYR A 32 1.44 -10.08 -1.04
CA TYR A 32 1.18 -10.72 0.26
C TYR A 32 0.56 -12.11 0.13
N GLY A 33 1.22 -13.03 -0.59
CA GLY A 33 0.73 -14.40 -0.80
C GLY A 33 -0.74 -14.42 -1.20
N ASP A 34 -1.53 -15.25 -0.52
CA ASP A 34 -2.96 -15.44 -0.82
C ASP A 34 -3.88 -14.43 -0.11
N SER A 35 -3.33 -13.33 0.44
CA SER A 35 -4.08 -12.37 1.26
C SER A 35 -5.29 -11.77 0.53
N GLU A 36 -5.13 -11.38 -0.74
CA GLU A 36 -6.23 -10.85 -1.55
C GLU A 36 -7.31 -11.91 -1.82
N GLU A 37 -6.91 -13.16 -2.09
CA GLU A 37 -7.82 -14.27 -2.31
C GLU A 37 -8.63 -14.59 -1.04
N TYR A 38 -7.98 -14.62 0.12
CA TYR A 38 -8.68 -14.84 1.39
C TYR A 38 -9.67 -13.73 1.70
N LEU A 39 -9.30 -12.46 1.47
CA LEU A 39 -10.20 -11.33 1.65
C LEU A 39 -11.41 -11.39 0.70
N GLY A 40 -11.21 -11.85 -0.54
CA GLY A 40 -12.29 -12.07 -1.50
C GLY A 40 -13.23 -13.20 -1.08
N LYS A 41 -12.70 -14.36 -0.65
CA LYS A 41 -13.49 -15.53 -0.21
C LYS A 41 -14.47 -15.21 0.92
N VAL A 42 -14.12 -14.27 1.79
CA VAL A 42 -14.93 -13.84 2.94
C VAL A 42 -15.71 -12.55 2.68
N ASP A 43 -15.78 -12.10 1.43
CA ASP A 43 -16.50 -10.88 1.02
C ASP A 43 -16.10 -9.65 1.84
N ALA A 44 -14.82 -9.50 2.18
CA ALA A 44 -14.37 -8.44 3.09
C ALA A 44 -14.76 -7.02 2.62
N GLY A 45 -14.84 -6.80 1.29
CA GLY A 45 -15.24 -5.54 0.69
C GLY A 45 -16.70 -5.12 0.98
N LYS A 46 -17.57 -6.03 1.44
CA LYS A 46 -18.93 -5.68 1.90
C LYS A 46 -18.94 -5.09 3.31
N ARG A 47 -17.91 -5.37 4.11
CA ARG A 47 -17.82 -4.97 5.52
C ARG A 47 -16.79 -3.88 5.77
N PHE A 48 -15.72 -3.84 4.96
CA PHE A 48 -14.58 -2.96 5.16
C PHE A 48 -14.24 -2.18 3.91
N VAL A 49 -13.63 -1.02 4.14
CA VAL A 49 -12.90 -0.30 3.09
C VAL A 49 -11.56 -0.99 2.89
N LEU A 50 -11.31 -1.44 1.66
CA LEU A 50 -10.09 -2.16 1.30
C LEU A 50 -9.14 -1.25 0.53
N ASP A 51 -7.85 -1.44 0.78
CA ASP A 51 -6.76 -0.84 0.05
C ASP A 51 -5.84 -1.96 -0.48
N THR A 52 -5.30 -1.82 -1.69
CA THR A 52 -4.29 -2.76 -2.21
C THR A 52 -3.12 -2.06 -2.92
N LYS A 53 -2.07 -2.80 -3.27
CA LYS A 53 -0.89 -2.28 -3.96
C LYS A 53 -0.44 -3.18 -5.09
N THR A 54 0.23 -2.56 -6.06
CA THR A 54 1.12 -3.28 -6.97
C THR A 54 2.17 -4.07 -6.20
N ARG A 55 2.85 -4.99 -6.88
CA ARG A 55 3.96 -5.72 -6.26
C ARG A 55 5.09 -4.77 -5.85
N GLY A 56 5.43 -3.83 -6.73
CA GLY A 56 6.61 -2.98 -6.61
C GLY A 56 7.91 -3.75 -6.89
N ASP A 57 9.02 -3.02 -7.01
CA ASP A 57 10.35 -3.64 -7.12
C ASP A 57 10.94 -3.88 -5.72
N PHE A 58 11.15 -5.17 -5.41
CA PHE A 58 11.84 -5.65 -4.22
C PHE A 58 12.96 -6.63 -4.61
N GLY A 59 13.61 -6.42 -5.76
CA GLY A 59 14.66 -7.29 -6.31
C GLY A 59 14.12 -8.53 -7.03
N GLY A 60 12.86 -8.48 -7.49
CA GLY A 60 12.22 -9.56 -8.25
C GLY A 60 12.42 -9.43 -9.76
N PRO A 61 12.06 -10.45 -10.56
CA PRO A 61 12.26 -10.42 -12.01
C PRO A 61 11.20 -9.59 -12.76
N VAL A 62 10.20 -9.06 -12.06
CA VAL A 62 9.06 -8.35 -12.66
C VAL A 62 9.22 -6.86 -12.40
N HIS A 63 9.29 -6.10 -13.48
CA HIS A 63 9.38 -4.65 -13.46
C HIS A 63 8.01 -3.97 -13.56
N ALA A 64 7.90 -2.75 -13.03
CA ALA A 64 6.67 -1.95 -12.97
C ALA A 64 6.38 -1.21 -14.29
N THR A 65 6.28 -1.94 -15.40
CA THR A 65 5.87 -1.39 -16.70
C THR A 65 4.37 -1.11 -16.74
N ARG A 66 3.91 -0.43 -17.80
CA ARG A 66 2.47 -0.21 -18.04
C ARG A 66 1.68 -1.52 -18.03
N GLN A 67 2.17 -2.54 -18.74
CA GLN A 67 1.48 -3.83 -18.91
C GLN A 67 1.40 -4.59 -17.60
N THR A 68 2.47 -4.62 -16.81
CA THR A 68 2.49 -5.37 -15.54
C THR A 68 1.58 -4.71 -14.52
N VAL A 69 1.58 -3.38 -14.40
CA VAL A 69 0.65 -2.65 -13.51
C VAL A 69 -0.81 -2.92 -13.89
N VAL A 70 -1.15 -2.93 -15.18
CA VAL A 70 -2.52 -3.24 -15.64
C VAL A 70 -2.88 -4.69 -15.33
N ALA A 71 -1.97 -5.64 -15.54
CA ALA A 71 -2.19 -7.04 -15.22
C ALA A 71 -2.41 -7.26 -13.72
N GLU A 72 -1.57 -6.66 -12.87
CA GLU A 72 -1.69 -6.72 -11.42
C GLU A 72 -3.00 -6.11 -10.92
N GLY A 73 -3.41 -4.96 -11.48
CA GLY A 73 -4.68 -4.33 -11.13
C GLY A 73 -5.90 -5.21 -11.48
N LYS A 74 -5.86 -5.89 -12.63
CA LYS A 74 -6.91 -6.85 -13.03
C LYS A 74 -6.95 -8.05 -12.08
N GLN A 75 -5.79 -8.65 -11.82
CA GLN A 75 -5.67 -9.79 -10.92
C GLN A 75 -6.16 -9.44 -9.50
N SER A 76 -5.73 -8.30 -8.95
CA SER A 76 -6.17 -7.85 -7.63
C SER A 76 -7.69 -7.70 -7.56
N ARG A 77 -8.31 -7.14 -8.62
CA ARG A 77 -9.76 -6.99 -8.71
C ARG A 77 -10.49 -8.33 -8.74
N GLU A 78 -9.97 -9.29 -9.49
CA GLU A 78 -10.51 -10.65 -9.58
C GLU A 78 -10.42 -11.37 -8.23
N LEU A 79 -9.26 -11.32 -7.58
CA LEU A 79 -9.03 -11.97 -6.29
C LEU A 79 -9.88 -11.38 -5.17
N LEU A 80 -9.97 -10.05 -5.11
CA LEU A 80 -10.74 -9.36 -4.07
C LEU A 80 -12.26 -9.43 -4.30
N GLY A 81 -12.71 -9.61 -5.53
CA GLY A 81 -14.13 -9.58 -5.90
C GLY A 81 -14.82 -8.22 -5.69
N SER A 82 -14.06 -7.16 -5.40
CA SER A 82 -14.57 -5.80 -5.15
C SER A 82 -13.60 -4.72 -5.64
N GLY A 83 -14.07 -3.48 -5.72
CA GLY A 83 -13.19 -2.32 -5.84
C GLY A 83 -12.46 -2.02 -4.52
N VAL A 84 -11.44 -1.18 -4.60
CA VAL A 84 -10.65 -0.69 -3.46
C VAL A 84 -10.79 0.82 -3.33
N ASP A 85 -10.47 1.36 -2.16
CA ASP A 85 -10.41 2.80 -1.95
C ASP A 85 -9.07 3.35 -2.42
N VAL A 86 -7.95 2.82 -1.94
CA VAL A 86 -6.61 3.21 -2.42
C VAL A 86 -5.93 2.08 -3.17
N PHE A 87 -5.37 2.41 -4.36
CA PHE A 87 -4.41 1.58 -5.07
C PHE A 87 -3.02 2.22 -4.99
N TYR A 88 -2.06 1.55 -4.35
CA TYR A 88 -0.71 2.09 -4.19
C TYR A 88 0.29 1.53 -5.21
N LEU A 89 1.26 2.35 -5.59
CA LEU A 89 2.58 1.85 -5.98
C LEU A 89 3.36 1.48 -4.72
N HIS A 90 3.76 0.22 -4.59
CA HIS A 90 4.32 -0.30 -3.34
C HIS A 90 5.77 0.10 -3.07
N ALA A 91 6.60 0.13 -4.10
CA ALA A 91 7.99 0.51 -4.04
C ALA A 91 8.44 1.05 -5.40
N PRO A 92 9.43 1.97 -5.43
CA PRO A 92 10.01 2.47 -6.67
C PRO A 92 10.70 1.34 -7.45
N ASP A 93 10.39 1.25 -8.74
CA ASP A 93 11.21 0.53 -9.71
C ASP A 93 12.06 1.58 -10.44
N THR A 94 13.37 1.59 -10.17
CA THR A 94 14.30 2.55 -10.79
C THR A 94 14.83 2.10 -12.15
N ALA A 95 14.54 0.87 -12.56
CA ALA A 95 14.95 0.35 -13.87
C ALA A 95 13.99 0.79 -14.98
N MET A 96 12.75 1.16 -14.63
CA MET A 96 11.73 1.58 -15.59
C MET A 96 11.44 3.09 -15.53
N PRO A 97 11.10 3.73 -16.66
CA PRO A 97 10.57 5.09 -16.66
C PRO A 97 9.25 5.15 -15.90
N ILE A 98 9.17 6.04 -14.91
CA ILE A 98 7.98 6.18 -14.05
C ILE A 98 6.71 6.52 -14.85
N GLU A 99 6.85 7.19 -16.00
CA GLU A 99 5.77 7.53 -16.92
C GLU A 99 5.04 6.29 -17.44
N GLU A 100 5.73 5.17 -17.66
CA GLU A 100 5.11 3.91 -18.07
C GLU A 100 4.24 3.34 -16.95
N THR A 101 4.79 3.29 -15.74
CA THR A 101 4.07 2.86 -14.54
C THR A 101 2.80 3.69 -14.35
N LEU A 102 2.92 5.02 -14.45
CA LEU A 102 1.80 5.94 -14.26
C LEU A 102 0.74 5.83 -15.37
N ALA A 103 1.14 5.52 -16.61
CA ALA A 103 0.19 5.21 -17.66
C ALA A 103 -0.64 3.95 -17.33
N GLY A 104 0.00 2.92 -16.78
CA GLY A 104 -0.68 1.71 -16.30
C GLY A 104 -1.65 2.00 -15.15
N VAL A 105 -1.21 2.77 -14.15
CA VAL A 105 -2.08 3.19 -13.03
C VAL A 105 -3.32 3.93 -13.54
N ASN A 106 -3.14 4.86 -14.49
CA ASN A 106 -4.26 5.62 -15.07
C ASN A 106 -5.25 4.72 -15.83
N GLU A 107 -4.78 3.67 -16.50
CA GLU A 107 -5.67 2.68 -17.11
C GLU A 107 -6.47 1.91 -16.08
N VAL A 108 -5.81 1.42 -15.04
CA VAL A 108 -6.48 0.72 -13.93
C VAL A 108 -7.52 1.64 -13.29
N TYR A 109 -7.21 2.92 -13.10
CA TYR A 109 -8.15 3.93 -12.57
C TYR A 109 -9.40 4.06 -13.45
N LYS A 110 -9.23 4.15 -14.77
CA LYS A 110 -10.36 4.28 -15.72
C LYS A 110 -11.31 3.10 -15.71
N THR A 111 -10.89 1.93 -15.21
CA THR A 111 -11.78 0.77 -15.01
C THR A 111 -12.72 0.92 -13.80
N GLY A 112 -12.54 1.96 -12.99
CA GLY A 112 -13.27 2.17 -11.74
C GLY A 112 -12.82 1.25 -10.60
N PHE A 113 -11.67 0.59 -10.71
CA PHE A 113 -11.18 -0.34 -9.69
C PHE A 113 -10.86 0.35 -8.36
N PHE A 114 -10.34 1.58 -8.40
CA PHE A 114 -9.94 2.32 -7.20
C PHE A 114 -10.35 3.79 -7.24
N LYS A 115 -10.42 4.43 -6.06
CA LYS A 115 -10.88 5.82 -5.90
C LYS A 115 -9.74 6.81 -5.70
N ARG A 116 -8.69 6.40 -4.99
CA ARG A 116 -7.56 7.24 -4.58
C ARG A 116 -6.25 6.59 -5.02
N PHE A 117 -5.33 7.40 -5.54
CA PHE A 117 -4.00 6.95 -5.88
C PHE A 117 -3.04 7.11 -4.70
N GLY A 118 -2.31 6.05 -4.36
CA GLY A 118 -1.36 6.00 -3.25
C GLY A 118 0.09 5.74 -3.68
N LEU A 119 1.04 6.22 -2.88
CA LEU A 119 2.47 5.90 -3.02
C LEU A 119 3.00 5.26 -1.74
N SER A 120 4.00 4.40 -1.85
CA SER A 120 4.68 3.80 -0.70
C SER A 120 6.18 3.68 -0.95
N ASN A 121 6.99 3.98 0.07
CA ASN A 121 8.45 3.84 0.05
C ASN A 121 9.20 4.72 -0.99
N TYR A 122 8.55 5.71 -1.59
CA TYR A 122 9.20 6.68 -2.48
C TYR A 122 9.85 7.81 -1.67
N ALA A 123 11.06 8.22 -2.07
CA ALA A 123 11.69 9.44 -1.56
C ALA A 123 10.87 10.67 -1.95
N ALA A 124 10.97 11.75 -1.17
CA ALA A 124 10.17 12.96 -1.37
C ALA A 124 10.34 13.59 -2.76
N GLU A 125 11.55 13.57 -3.33
CA GLU A 125 11.82 14.05 -4.69
C GLU A 125 11.04 13.27 -5.75
N TYR A 126 10.88 11.95 -5.58
CA TYR A 126 10.09 11.12 -6.47
C TYR A 126 8.60 11.37 -6.28
N VAL A 127 8.14 11.65 -5.07
CA VAL A 127 6.75 12.03 -4.82
C VAL A 127 6.41 13.32 -5.57
N GLU A 128 7.27 14.35 -5.50
CA GLU A 128 7.08 15.59 -6.27
C GLU A 128 7.10 15.34 -7.77
N LYS A 129 8.05 14.53 -8.26
CA LYS A 129 8.14 14.16 -9.69
C LYS A 129 6.86 13.48 -10.17
N ILE A 130 6.40 12.46 -9.45
CA ILE A 130 5.18 11.71 -9.80
C ILE A 130 3.97 12.63 -9.80
N TYR A 131 3.82 13.47 -8.77
CA TYR A 131 2.73 14.44 -8.69
C TYR A 131 2.75 15.40 -9.88
N GLY A 132 3.93 15.91 -10.25
CA GLY A 132 4.11 16.79 -11.41
C GLY A 132 3.69 16.13 -12.72
N ILE A 133 4.13 14.90 -12.97
CA ILE A 133 3.76 14.14 -14.19
C ILE A 133 2.26 13.87 -14.23
N CYS A 134 1.65 13.44 -13.11
CA CYS A 134 0.21 13.22 -13.06
C CYS A 134 -0.56 14.50 -13.35
N LYS A 135 -0.12 15.63 -12.78
CA LYS A 135 -0.73 16.95 -13.03
C LYS A 135 -0.64 17.35 -14.50
N GLU A 136 0.54 17.23 -15.10
CA GLU A 136 0.78 17.57 -16.50
C GLU A 136 -0.08 16.73 -17.45
N LYS A 137 -0.18 15.43 -17.20
CA LYS A 137 -0.91 14.48 -18.06
C LYS A 137 -2.42 14.42 -17.77
N GLY A 138 -2.91 15.16 -16.76
CA GLY A 138 -4.30 15.08 -16.32
C GLY A 138 -4.70 13.72 -15.74
N TYR A 139 -3.74 13.01 -15.15
CA TYR A 139 -3.99 11.75 -14.43
C TYR A 139 -4.49 12.03 -13.01
N LEU A 140 -5.03 11.00 -12.36
CA LEU A 140 -5.36 11.09 -10.94
C LEU A 140 -4.11 11.42 -10.13
N LEU A 141 -4.19 12.47 -9.32
CA LEU A 141 -3.10 12.88 -8.45
C LEU A 141 -2.95 11.93 -7.26
N PRO A 142 -1.72 11.60 -6.84
CA PRO A 142 -1.52 10.84 -5.62
C PRO A 142 -2.02 11.68 -4.43
N SER A 143 -2.80 11.06 -3.55
CA SER A 143 -3.45 11.73 -2.40
C SER A 143 -3.15 11.04 -1.07
N VAL A 144 -2.54 9.86 -1.11
CA VAL A 144 -2.17 9.09 0.08
C VAL A 144 -0.73 8.60 -0.06
N TYR A 145 0.01 8.64 1.04
CA TYR A 145 1.32 8.03 1.14
C TYR A 145 1.31 7.01 2.28
N GLN A 146 1.79 5.80 2.03
CA GLN A 146 2.00 4.79 3.07
C GLN A 146 3.50 4.66 3.37
N GLY A 147 3.92 4.82 4.63
CA GLY A 147 5.33 4.85 4.99
C GLY A 147 5.61 4.32 6.38
N MET A 148 6.86 3.91 6.59
CA MET A 148 7.36 3.51 7.91
C MET A 148 7.39 4.71 8.84
N TYR A 149 6.77 4.58 10.02
CA TYR A 149 6.79 5.61 11.04
C TYR A 149 6.52 5.01 12.41
N GLU A 150 7.54 5.07 13.26
CA GLU A 150 7.50 4.55 14.62
C GLU A 150 8.20 5.50 15.60
N PRO A 151 7.89 5.43 16.91
CA PRO A 151 8.52 6.28 17.93
C PRO A 151 10.06 6.33 17.89
N VAL A 152 10.68 5.22 17.47
CA VAL A 152 12.15 5.07 17.39
C VAL A 152 12.74 5.40 16.02
N ALA A 153 11.91 5.64 14.99
CA ALA A 153 12.36 6.01 13.64
C ALA A 153 11.45 7.09 13.03
N ARG A 154 11.82 8.35 13.25
CA ARG A 154 11.02 9.52 12.88
C ARG A 154 11.61 10.38 11.75
N LYS A 155 12.56 9.84 10.99
CA LYS A 155 13.23 10.56 9.89
C LYS A 155 12.24 11.17 8.89
N GLN A 156 11.09 10.53 8.68
CA GLN A 156 10.04 11.02 7.77
C GLN A 156 9.49 12.40 8.13
N GLU A 157 9.55 12.82 9.40
CA GLU A 157 9.06 14.14 9.83
C GLU A 157 9.81 15.29 9.17
N THR A 158 11.10 15.09 8.87
CA THR A 158 11.95 16.11 8.26
C THR A 158 12.11 15.89 6.77
N VAL A 159 12.20 14.64 6.30
CA VAL A 159 12.53 14.35 4.89
C VAL A 159 11.33 14.18 3.98
N LEU A 160 10.13 13.89 4.50
CA LEU A 160 8.97 13.53 3.69
C LEU A 160 7.72 14.35 4.02
N PHE A 161 7.39 14.52 5.30
CA PHE A 161 6.16 15.19 5.72
C PHE A 161 6.01 16.62 5.20
N PRO A 162 7.07 17.45 5.09
CA PRO A 162 6.94 18.78 4.47
C PRO A 162 6.41 18.70 3.03
N THR A 163 6.92 17.76 2.23
CA THR A 163 6.48 17.52 0.86
C THR A 163 5.03 17.03 0.81
N LEU A 164 4.66 16.06 1.66
CA LEU A 164 3.27 15.56 1.69
C LEU A 164 2.28 16.67 2.04
N ARG A 165 2.60 17.52 3.02
CA ARG A 165 1.75 18.67 3.40
C ARG A 165 1.62 19.67 2.25
N LYS A 166 2.73 20.00 1.59
CA LYS A 166 2.74 20.90 0.41
C LYS A 166 1.83 20.39 -0.71
N LEU A 167 1.79 19.08 -0.92
CA LEU A 167 1.00 18.44 -1.97
C LEU A 167 -0.42 18.05 -1.52
N GLY A 168 -0.80 18.29 -0.25
CA GLY A 168 -2.11 17.93 0.29
C GLY A 168 -2.33 16.42 0.44
N MET A 169 -1.26 15.63 0.60
CA MET A 169 -1.32 14.18 0.72
C MET A 169 -1.46 13.74 2.19
N SER A 170 -2.29 12.72 2.44
CA SER A 170 -2.40 12.06 3.75
C SER A 170 -1.27 11.04 3.95
N PHE A 171 -0.83 10.84 5.20
CA PHE A 171 0.18 9.85 5.54
C PHE A 171 -0.40 8.72 6.39
N PHE A 172 -0.25 7.48 5.92
CA PHE A 172 -0.65 6.27 6.63
C PHE A 172 0.60 5.52 7.10
N ALA A 173 0.81 5.49 8.42
CA ALA A 173 1.94 4.82 9.04
C ALA A 173 1.77 3.29 8.98
N TYR A 174 2.82 2.58 8.56
CA TYR A 174 2.97 1.14 8.79
C TYR A 174 4.11 0.88 9.79
N SER A 175 4.17 -0.34 10.33
CA SER A 175 5.19 -0.76 11.31
C SER A 175 5.25 0.09 12.58
N ALA A 176 4.12 0.64 13.05
CA ALA A 176 4.08 1.51 14.23
C ALA A 176 4.70 0.91 15.51
N MET A 177 4.75 -0.43 15.62
CA MET A 177 5.39 -1.17 16.71
C MET A 177 6.86 -1.56 16.44
N ALA A 178 7.49 -0.98 15.41
CA ALA A 178 8.83 -1.30 14.94
C ALA A 178 9.05 -2.82 14.74
N GLY A 179 8.10 -3.46 14.04
CA GLY A 179 8.13 -4.91 13.83
C GLY A 179 7.95 -5.75 15.10
N GLY A 180 7.37 -5.19 16.16
CA GLY A 180 7.21 -5.86 17.46
C GLY A 180 8.30 -5.53 18.47
N PHE A 181 9.34 -4.79 18.09
CA PHE A 181 10.38 -4.34 19.01
C PHE A 181 9.80 -3.53 20.18
N LEU A 182 8.79 -2.69 19.94
CA LEU A 182 8.19 -1.85 20.98
C LEU A 182 7.26 -2.60 21.94
N SER A 183 7.02 -3.89 21.72
CA SER A 183 6.33 -4.76 22.69
C SER A 183 7.28 -5.64 23.49
N LYS A 184 8.58 -5.66 23.17
CA LYS A 184 9.56 -6.44 23.92
C LYS A 184 9.74 -5.88 25.34
N SER A 185 9.89 -6.79 26.30
CA SER A 185 10.42 -6.48 27.62
C SER A 185 11.89 -6.07 27.54
N LYS A 186 12.40 -5.45 28.61
CA LYS A 186 13.82 -5.09 28.72
C LYS A 186 14.74 -6.30 28.49
N GLN A 187 14.38 -7.47 29.03
CA GLN A 187 15.21 -8.67 28.93
C GLN A 187 15.29 -9.17 27.49
N GLU A 188 14.15 -9.24 26.79
CA GLU A 188 14.09 -9.65 25.37
C GLU A 188 14.83 -8.69 24.42
N VAL A 189 15.07 -7.45 24.82
CA VAL A 189 15.92 -6.53 24.06
C VAL A 189 17.41 -6.80 24.31
N LEU A 190 17.78 -7.16 25.54
CA LEU A 190 19.18 -7.45 25.90
C LEU A 190 19.64 -8.79 25.33
N ASP A 191 18.73 -9.75 25.18
CA ASP A 191 19.04 -11.09 24.71
C ASP A 191 19.18 -11.20 23.18
N GLY A 192 18.65 -10.22 22.42
CA GLY A 192 18.69 -10.18 20.95
C GLY A 192 17.42 -10.68 20.27
#